data_AF-A0A2H9PRX7-F1
#
_entry.id   AF-A0A2H9PRX7-F1
#
_cell.length_a   1.000
_cell.length_b   1.000
_cell.length_c   1.000
_cell.angle_alpha   90.00
_cell.angle_beta   90.00
_cell.angle_gamma   90.00
#
_symmetry.space_group_name_H-M   'P 1'
#
loop_
_entity.id
_entity.type
_entity.pdbx_description
1 polymer ?
#
loop_
_entity_poly.entity_id
_entity_poly.type
_entity_poly.pdbx_seq_one_letter_code
_entity_poly.pdbx_strand_id
1 'polypeptide(L)'
;VIGLTIGTGVGGGIVINKKVLHGRLNAGELGHMTIKFDGRKARSCNNGDVEEYVSTRGIMRTAKGLNVKTPFDIYKLALCGNKKALKSFEETGFYLGIAVANFVNIFDPDVVIIGGGISHAWIFFSKSMKKTVKERAYVNKNPIIVKSKLKDAAILGAASLVKK
;
A
#
# COMPACT_ATOMS: atom_id res chain seq x y z
N VAL A 1 -5.53 -4.06 14.02
CA VAL A 1 -4.32 -3.93 13.14
C VAL A 1 -4.72 -4.14 11.69
N ILE A 2 -4.19 -3.31 10.78
CA ILE A 2 -4.26 -3.54 9.34
C ILE A 2 -2.84 -3.68 8.78
N GLY A 3 -2.58 -4.76 8.05
CA GLY A 3 -1.32 -4.99 7.35
C GLY A 3 -1.50 -4.89 5.85
N LEU A 4 -0.57 -4.21 5.17
CA LEU A 4 -0.48 -4.15 3.72
C LEU A 4 0.89 -4.64 3.27
N THR A 5 0.94 -5.48 2.24
CA THR A 5 2.18 -5.91 1.59
C THR A 5 2.19 -5.43 0.16
N ILE A 6 3.10 -4.50 -0.16
CA ILE A 6 3.17 -3.85 -1.46
C ILE A 6 4.40 -4.35 -2.23
N GLY A 7 4.17 -5.04 -3.34
CA GLY A 7 5.21 -5.66 -4.18
C GLY A 7 4.77 -5.69 -5.63
N THR A 8 4.78 -6.89 -6.24
CA THR A 8 4.21 -7.09 -7.59
C THR A 8 2.74 -6.66 -7.64
N GLY A 9 1.99 -7.00 -6.58
CA GLY A 9 0.62 -6.56 -6.32
C GLY A 9 0.48 -5.94 -4.92
N VAL A 10 -0.75 -5.92 -4.40
CA VAL A 10 -1.08 -5.40 -3.07
C VAL A 10 -1.91 -6.40 -2.28
N GLY A 11 -1.26 -7.07 -1.33
CA GLY A 11 -1.93 -7.95 -0.37
C GLY A 11 -2.35 -7.19 0.89
N GLY A 12 -3.39 -7.66 1.55
CA GLY A 12 -3.87 -7.10 2.81
C GLY A 12 -4.15 -8.17 3.86
N GLY A 13 -4.17 -7.75 5.12
CA GLY A 13 -4.57 -8.58 6.25
C GLY A 13 -5.16 -7.73 7.36
N ILE A 14 -6.22 -8.24 8.00
CA ILE A 14 -6.92 -7.53 9.06
C ILE A 14 -6.86 -8.42 10.31
N VAL A 15 -6.45 -7.85 11.44
CA VAL A 15 -6.45 -8.52 12.75
C VAL A 15 -7.27 -7.70 13.73
N ILE A 16 -8.32 -8.32 14.27
CA ILE A 16 -9.24 -7.77 15.27
C ILE A 16 -9.22 -8.70 16.47
N ASN A 17 -9.08 -8.16 17.69
CA ASN A 17 -9.03 -8.94 18.93
C ASN A 17 -8.00 -10.09 18.88
N LYS A 18 -6.81 -9.81 18.33
CA LYS A 18 -5.72 -10.76 18.11
C LYS A 18 -6.05 -11.95 17.19
N LYS A 19 -7.15 -11.89 16.44
CA LYS A 19 -7.57 -12.91 15.47
C LYS A 19 -7.53 -12.35 14.07
N VAL A 20 -6.99 -13.13 13.13
CA VAL A 20 -7.03 -12.80 11.70
C VAL A 20 -8.48 -12.87 11.23
N LEU A 21 -8.94 -11.84 10.54
CA LEU A 21 -10.25 -11.84 9.90
C LEU A 21 -10.15 -12.63 8.58
N HIS A 22 -10.70 -13.85 8.57
CA HIS A 22 -10.67 -14.72 7.39
C HIS A 22 -11.83 -14.47 6.41
N GLY A 23 -12.97 -13.94 6.88
CA GLY A 23 -14.19 -13.85 6.07
C GLY A 23 -14.81 -15.22 5.76
N ARG A 24 -15.77 -15.26 4.82
CA ARG A 24 -16.40 -16.53 4.37
C ARG A 24 -15.48 -17.34 3.45
N LEU A 25 -14.79 -16.65 2.54
CA LEU A 25 -13.82 -17.25 1.62
C LEU A 25 -12.45 -16.68 1.94
N ASN A 26 -12.23 -15.41 1.59
CA ASN A 26 -11.03 -14.64 1.93
C ASN A 26 -11.41 -13.18 2.18
N ALA A 27 -11.19 -12.68 3.38
CA ALA A 27 -11.25 -11.26 3.70
C ALA A 27 -9.85 -10.64 3.62
N GLY A 28 -9.78 -9.31 3.56
CA GLY A 28 -8.51 -8.60 3.50
C GLY A 28 -7.97 -8.36 2.09
N GLU A 29 -8.82 -8.45 1.05
CA GLU A 29 -8.51 -8.05 -0.34
C GLU A 29 -8.41 -6.52 -0.50
N LEU A 30 -7.58 -5.90 0.34
CA LEU A 30 -7.42 -4.45 0.47
C LEU A 30 -6.84 -3.81 -0.81
N GLY A 31 -6.06 -4.57 -1.58
CA GLY A 31 -5.51 -4.14 -2.88
C GLY A 31 -6.56 -3.95 -3.97
N HIS A 32 -7.71 -4.62 -3.85
CA HIS A 32 -8.77 -4.59 -4.85
C HIS A 32 -9.89 -3.59 -4.55
N MET A 33 -9.75 -2.76 -3.51
CA MET A 33 -10.70 -1.69 -3.22
C MET A 33 -10.58 -0.57 -4.27
N THR A 34 -11.69 -0.13 -4.86
CA THR A 34 -11.70 1.02 -5.78
C THR A 34 -11.36 2.30 -5.04
N ILE A 35 -10.33 3.02 -5.49
CA ILE A 35 -9.97 4.36 -4.98
C ILE A 35 -10.14 5.46 -6.02
N LYS A 36 -10.37 5.10 -7.28
CA LYS A 36 -10.66 6.02 -8.37
C LYS A 36 -11.65 5.39 -9.34
N PHE A 37 -12.90 5.85 -9.34
CA PHE A 37 -14.00 5.25 -10.12
C PHE A 37 -13.76 5.28 -11.64
N ASP A 38 -13.16 6.36 -12.14
CA ASP A 38 -12.74 6.58 -13.53
C ASP A 38 -11.25 6.19 -13.73
N GLY A 39 -10.83 5.16 -13.00
CA GLY A 39 -9.44 4.84 -12.80
C GLY A 39 -8.75 4.06 -13.92
N ARG A 40 -7.50 3.73 -13.65
CA ARG A 40 -6.67 2.85 -14.46
C ARG A 40 -7.38 1.52 -14.71
N LYS A 41 -7.35 1.03 -15.96
CA LYS A 41 -7.75 -0.35 -16.28
C LYS A 41 -6.95 -1.34 -15.46
N ALA A 42 -7.65 -2.21 -14.75
CA ALA A 42 -7.05 -3.25 -13.93
C ALA A 42 -6.76 -4.52 -14.72
N ARG A 43 -5.87 -5.37 -14.16
CA ARG A 43 -5.78 -6.78 -14.56
C ARG A 43 -6.86 -7.64 -13.92
N SER A 44 -7.36 -7.21 -12.75
CA SER A 44 -8.52 -7.76 -12.08
C SER A 44 -9.81 -7.34 -12.80
N CYS A 45 -10.95 -7.69 -12.22
CA CYS A 45 -12.26 -7.22 -12.66
C CYS A 45 -12.60 -5.79 -12.23
N ASN A 46 -11.77 -5.14 -11.40
CA ASN A 46 -12.11 -3.87 -10.76
C ASN A 46 -11.20 -2.71 -11.17
N ASN A 47 -11.67 -1.85 -12.07
CA ASN A 47 -10.89 -0.70 -12.53
C ASN A 47 -10.68 0.32 -11.41
N GLY A 48 -9.48 0.91 -11.37
CA GLY A 48 -9.13 1.93 -10.40
C GLY A 48 -8.99 1.42 -8.96
N ASP A 49 -8.72 0.13 -8.80
CA ASP A 49 -8.34 -0.45 -7.52
C ASP A 49 -6.99 0.07 -7.00
N VAL A 50 -6.72 -0.13 -5.71
CA VAL A 50 -5.48 0.32 -5.05
C VAL A 50 -4.25 -0.22 -5.78
N GLU A 51 -4.27 -1.50 -6.16
CA GLU A 51 -3.16 -2.19 -6.80
C GLU A 51 -2.67 -1.48 -8.07
N GLU A 52 -3.57 -0.97 -8.91
CA GLU A 52 -3.20 -0.28 -10.15
C GLU A 52 -2.43 1.02 -9.96
N TYR A 53 -2.34 1.55 -8.74
CA TYR A 53 -1.58 2.76 -8.42
C TYR A 53 -0.35 2.49 -7.58
N VAL A 54 -0.42 1.60 -6.59
CA VAL A 54 0.63 1.48 -5.58
C VAL A 54 1.55 0.27 -5.74
N SER A 55 1.16 -0.71 -6.55
CA SER A 55 2.01 -1.87 -6.85
C SER A 55 3.23 -1.50 -7.71
N THR A 56 4.11 -2.47 -7.94
CA THR A 56 5.19 -2.38 -8.92
C THR A 56 4.67 -1.90 -10.27
N ARG A 57 3.60 -2.50 -10.78
CA ARG A 57 2.99 -2.09 -12.04
C ARG A 57 2.45 -0.66 -11.96
N GLY A 58 1.79 -0.32 -10.86
CA GLY A 58 1.23 1.02 -10.64
C GLY A 58 2.30 2.11 -10.68
N ILE A 59 3.42 1.90 -9.98
CA ILE A 59 4.55 2.83 -9.95
C ILE A 59 5.19 2.94 -11.34
N MET A 60 5.41 1.82 -12.04
CA MET A 60 5.97 1.82 -13.39
C MET A 60 5.10 2.59 -14.39
N ARG A 61 3.76 2.52 -14.24
CA ARG A 61 2.82 3.31 -15.07
C ARG A 61 2.95 4.80 -14.80
N THR A 62 3.11 5.22 -13.54
CA THR A 62 3.33 6.63 -13.18
C THR A 62 4.68 7.13 -13.70
N ALA A 63 5.71 6.30 -13.62
CA ALA A 63 7.06 6.61 -14.07
C ALA A 63 7.25 6.53 -15.60
N LYS A 64 6.18 6.32 -16.38
CA LYS A 64 6.25 6.17 -17.84
C LYS A 64 7.05 7.30 -18.48
N GLY A 65 8.02 6.95 -19.32
CA GLY A 65 8.94 7.88 -19.95
C GLY A 65 10.17 8.24 -19.10
N LEU A 66 10.44 7.49 -18.03
CA LEU A 66 11.80 7.29 -17.54
C LEU A 66 12.38 6.04 -18.22
N ASN A 67 13.68 6.05 -18.51
CA ASN A 67 14.37 4.87 -19.04
C ASN A 67 14.72 3.90 -17.90
N VAL A 68 13.71 3.18 -17.41
CA VAL A 68 13.79 2.29 -16.23
C VAL A 68 13.11 0.95 -16.52
N LYS A 69 13.61 -0.13 -15.93
CA LYS A 69 13.04 -1.47 -16.10
C LYS A 69 12.29 -1.95 -14.86
N THR A 70 12.66 -1.42 -13.69
CA THR A 70 12.14 -1.86 -12.39
C THR A 70 11.84 -0.68 -11.46
N PRO A 71 11.00 -0.86 -10.41
CA PRO A 71 10.85 0.12 -9.34
C PRO A 71 12.16 0.48 -8.63
N PHE A 72 13.14 -0.43 -8.64
CA PHE A 72 14.44 -0.16 -8.05
C PHE A 72 15.24 0.87 -8.85
N ASP A 73 15.11 0.89 -10.17
CA ASP A 73 15.72 1.93 -11.01
C ASP A 73 15.09 3.30 -10.73
N ILE A 74 13.77 3.33 -10.55
CA ILE A 74 13.05 4.55 -10.14
C ILE A 74 13.53 5.02 -8.76
N TYR A 75 13.72 4.10 -7.82
CA TYR A 75 14.28 4.39 -6.50
C TYR A 75 15.68 5.00 -6.58
N LYS A 76 16.59 4.45 -7.40
CA LYS A 76 17.92 5.03 -7.63
C LYS A 76 17.84 6.45 -8.20
N LEU A 77 16.98 6.67 -9.20
CA LEU A 77 16.78 8.00 -9.77
C LEU A 77 16.24 9.00 -8.72
N ALA A 78 15.32 8.55 -7.86
CA ALA A 78 14.78 9.37 -6.78
C ALA A 78 15.84 9.74 -5.73
N LEU A 79 16.75 8.82 -5.39
CA LEU A 79 17.92 9.12 -4.53
C LEU A 79 18.82 10.19 -5.14
N CYS A 80 18.96 10.21 -6.47
CA CYS A 80 19.69 11.25 -7.21
C CYS A 80 18.88 12.54 -7.42
N GLY A 81 17.70 12.69 -6.81
CA GLY A 81 16.88 13.90 -6.90
C GLY A 81 16.10 14.05 -8.22
N ASN A 82 15.97 12.99 -9.04
CA ASN A 82 15.20 13.07 -10.28
C ASN A 82 13.73 13.40 -9.98
N LYS A 83 13.27 14.55 -10.48
CA LYS A 83 11.93 15.09 -10.19
C LYS A 83 10.80 14.14 -10.59
N LYS A 84 10.92 13.45 -11.71
CA LYS A 84 9.87 12.54 -12.21
C LYS A 84 9.82 11.24 -11.41
N ALA A 85 10.98 10.73 -10.98
CA ALA A 85 11.04 9.58 -10.09
C ALA A 85 10.45 9.90 -8.70
N LEU A 86 10.81 11.06 -8.13
CA LEU A 86 10.23 11.56 -6.88
C LEU A 86 8.71 11.71 -6.97
N LYS A 87 8.22 12.35 -8.04
CA LYS A 87 6.78 12.51 -8.30
C LYS A 87 6.06 11.17 -8.39
N SER A 88 6.72 10.13 -8.93
CA SER A 88 6.13 8.79 -9.04
C SER A 88 5.87 8.18 -7.66
N PHE A 89 6.79 8.32 -6.71
CA PHE A 89 6.59 7.89 -5.32
C PHE A 89 5.64 8.81 -4.55
N GLU A 90 5.63 10.10 -4.83
CA GLU A 90 4.68 11.05 -4.21
C GLU A 90 3.24 10.70 -4.58
N GLU A 91 2.97 10.42 -5.86
CA GLU A 91 1.66 9.96 -6.36
C GLU A 91 1.29 8.59 -5.78
N THR A 92 2.26 7.68 -5.64
CA THR A 92 2.07 6.41 -4.93
C THR A 92 1.61 6.64 -3.49
N GLY A 93 2.27 7.56 -2.79
CA GLY A 93 1.91 7.95 -1.43
C GLY A 93 0.51 8.52 -1.35
N PHE A 94 0.13 9.38 -2.30
CA PHE A 94 -1.22 9.95 -2.37
C PHE A 94 -2.29 8.86 -2.48
N TYR A 95 -2.18 7.97 -3.46
CA TYR A 95 -3.16 6.89 -3.65
C TYR A 95 -3.18 5.89 -2.49
N LEU A 96 -2.01 5.54 -1.93
CA LEU A 96 -1.93 4.73 -0.74
C LEU A 96 -2.61 5.41 0.46
N GLY A 97 -2.48 6.74 0.58
CA GLY A 97 -3.12 7.52 1.62
C GLY A 97 -4.65 7.53 1.49
N ILE A 98 -5.20 7.54 0.28
CA ILE A 98 -6.66 7.36 0.06
C ILE A 98 -7.10 6.00 0.59
N ALA A 99 -6.38 4.94 0.23
CA ALA A 99 -6.70 3.59 0.67
C ALA A 99 -6.65 3.47 2.19
N VAL A 100 -5.58 3.96 2.81
CA VAL A 100 -5.42 3.95 4.28
C VAL A 100 -6.48 4.78 4.97
N ALA A 101 -6.86 5.95 4.44
CA ALA A 101 -7.96 6.74 5.00
C ALA A 101 -9.29 5.98 5.01
N ASN A 102 -9.60 5.27 3.92
CA ASN A 102 -10.79 4.41 3.85
C ASN A 102 -10.72 3.31 4.92
N PHE A 103 -9.57 2.65 5.07
CA PHE A 103 -9.40 1.60 6.08
C PHE A 103 -9.53 2.13 7.51
N VAL A 104 -9.01 3.34 7.77
CA VAL A 104 -9.17 4.01 9.06
C VAL A 104 -10.64 4.31 9.35
N ASN A 105 -11.38 4.80 8.36
CA ASN A 105 -12.81 5.09 8.52
C ASN A 105 -13.65 3.81 8.74
N ILE A 106 -13.25 2.69 8.14
CA ILE A 106 -14.00 1.42 8.24
C ILE A 106 -13.68 0.68 9.53
N PHE A 107 -12.40 0.66 9.95
CA PHE A 107 -11.92 -0.26 10.99
C PHE A 107 -11.36 0.42 12.24
N ASP A 108 -11.08 1.72 12.20
CA ASP A 108 -10.37 2.48 13.24
C ASP A 108 -9.24 1.68 13.92
N PRO A 109 -8.22 1.25 13.14
CA PRO A 109 -7.24 0.30 13.64
C PRO A 109 -6.23 0.95 14.58
N ASP A 110 -5.76 0.19 15.59
CA ASP A 110 -4.66 0.62 16.47
C ASP A 110 -3.39 1.02 15.70
N VAL A 111 -3.11 0.29 14.61
CA VAL A 111 -1.94 0.51 13.75
C VAL A 111 -2.18 -0.03 12.34
N VAL A 112 -1.65 0.72 11.36
CA VAL A 112 -1.50 0.31 9.97
C VAL A 112 -0.02 0.01 9.69
N ILE A 113 0.28 -1.19 9.20
CA ILE A 113 1.64 -1.67 8.93
C ILE A 113 1.82 -1.81 7.42
N ILE A 114 2.84 -1.15 6.86
CA ILE A 114 3.18 -1.22 5.44
C ILE A 114 4.47 -2.02 5.25
N GLY A 115 4.37 -3.16 4.57
CA GLY A 115 5.48 -4.03 4.21
C GLY A 115 5.63 -4.22 2.70
N GLY A 116 6.41 -5.23 2.32
CA GLY A 116 6.69 -5.57 0.92
C GLY A 116 7.83 -4.74 0.30
N GLY A 117 8.21 -5.11 -0.92
CA GLY A 117 9.36 -4.54 -1.64
C GLY A 117 9.28 -3.02 -1.81
N ILE A 118 8.09 -2.46 -2.08
CA ILE A 118 7.92 -1.02 -2.29
C ILE A 118 8.16 -0.23 -0.99
N SER A 119 7.98 -0.83 0.19
CA SER A 119 8.23 -0.17 1.48
C SER A 119 9.70 0.27 1.69
N HIS A 120 10.65 -0.20 0.87
CA HIS A 120 12.02 0.30 0.86
C HIS A 120 12.10 1.77 0.43
N ALA A 121 11.17 2.23 -0.41
CA ALA A 121 11.05 3.62 -0.83
C ALA A 121 10.27 4.52 0.17
N TRP A 122 10.10 4.09 1.43
CA TRP A 122 9.30 4.77 2.46
C TRP A 122 9.55 6.27 2.57
N ILE A 123 10.82 6.69 2.49
CA ILE A 123 11.20 8.11 2.59
C ILE A 123 10.57 8.99 1.51
N PHE A 124 10.23 8.41 0.35
CA PHE A 124 9.71 9.16 -0.80
C PHE A 124 8.18 9.25 -0.82
N PHE A 125 7.46 8.28 -0.25
CA PHE A 125 6.00 8.25 -0.31
C PHE A 125 5.30 8.50 1.04
N SER A 126 5.97 8.25 2.17
CA SER A 126 5.31 8.25 3.48
C SER A 126 4.74 9.61 3.89
N LYS A 127 5.41 10.71 3.54
CA LYS A 127 4.91 12.07 3.79
C LYS A 127 3.62 12.35 3.04
N SER A 128 3.58 12.03 1.74
CA SER A 128 2.38 12.18 0.90
C SER A 128 1.23 11.33 1.43
N MET A 129 1.50 10.05 1.75
CA MET A 129 0.52 9.14 2.34
C MET A 129 -0.08 9.69 3.64
N LYS A 130 0.77 10.08 4.60
CA LYS A 130 0.30 10.61 5.89
C LYS A 130 -0.50 11.91 5.73
N LYS A 131 -0.09 12.79 4.82
CA LYS A 131 -0.83 14.01 4.48
C LYS A 131 -2.24 13.67 3.98
N THR A 132 -2.35 12.78 2.99
CA THR A 132 -3.65 12.37 2.43
C THR A 132 -4.53 11.66 3.46
N VAL A 133 -3.96 10.83 4.34
CA VAL A 133 -4.71 10.23 5.45
C VAL A 133 -5.30 11.30 6.36
N LYS A 134 -4.49 12.28 6.78
CA LYS A 134 -4.94 13.37 7.65
C LYS A 134 -6.07 14.21 7.04
N GLU A 135 -6.06 14.38 5.72
CA GLU A 135 -7.08 15.14 4.99
C GLU A 135 -8.38 14.35 4.79
N ARG A 136 -8.32 13.03 4.67
CA ARG A 136 -9.46 12.20 4.23
C ARG A 136 -10.04 11.28 5.30
N ALA A 137 -9.29 10.96 6.35
CA ALA A 137 -9.81 10.19 7.47
C ALA A 137 -10.78 11.06 8.28
N TYR A 138 -11.93 10.49 8.62
CA TYR A 138 -12.99 11.13 9.40
C TYR A 138 -12.80 10.87 10.89
N VAL A 139 -12.67 9.60 11.29
CA VAL A 139 -12.64 9.16 12.69
C VAL A 139 -11.29 9.49 13.34
N ASN A 140 -10.19 9.04 12.73
CA ASN A 140 -8.84 9.24 13.25
C ASN A 140 -7.95 9.90 12.18
N LYS A 141 -7.69 11.20 12.33
CA LYS A 141 -6.88 11.98 11.37
C LYS A 141 -5.37 11.78 11.51
N ASN A 142 -4.90 11.06 12.53
CA ASN A 142 -3.48 10.82 12.73
C ASN A 142 -3.22 9.40 13.27
N PRO A 143 -3.63 8.36 12.52
CA PRO A 143 -3.45 6.99 12.94
C PRO A 143 -1.97 6.62 12.96
N ILE A 144 -1.63 5.61 13.75
CA ILE A 144 -0.27 5.07 13.77
C ILE A 144 -0.04 4.30 12.47
N ILE A 145 0.86 4.80 11.63
CA ILE A 145 1.27 4.13 10.39
C ILE A 145 2.78 3.90 10.41
N VAL A 146 3.17 2.63 10.31
CA VAL A 146 4.57 2.20 10.41
C VAL A 146 5.00 1.34 9.24
N LYS A 147 6.28 1.39 8.92
CA LYS A 147 6.92 0.43 8.02
C LYS A 147 7.18 -0.88 8.78
N SER A 148 6.87 -2.02 8.16
CA SER A 148 7.23 -3.33 8.72
C SER A 148 8.74 -3.48 8.85
N LYS A 149 9.18 -4.05 9.98
CA LYS A 149 10.59 -4.41 10.25
C LYS A 149 10.86 -5.90 10.01
N LEU A 150 9.82 -6.69 9.76
CA LEU A 150 9.93 -8.15 9.63
C LEU A 150 10.45 -8.52 8.23
N LYS A 151 11.57 -9.26 8.21
CA LYS A 151 11.98 -10.03 7.04
C LYS A 151 11.11 -11.28 6.94
N ASP A 152 10.89 -11.76 5.71
CA ASP A 152 10.16 -13.00 5.44
C ASP A 152 8.75 -13.06 6.06
N ALA A 153 8.11 -11.90 6.20
CA ALA A 153 6.82 -11.75 6.89
C ALA A 153 5.72 -12.67 6.32
N ALA A 154 5.74 -12.96 5.03
CA ALA A 154 4.81 -13.91 4.40
C ALA A 154 5.02 -15.35 4.90
N ILE A 155 6.27 -15.79 4.99
CA ILE A 155 6.63 -17.14 5.47
C ILE A 155 6.29 -17.26 6.97
N LEU A 156 6.67 -16.27 7.76
CA LEU A 156 6.36 -16.23 9.19
C LEU A 156 4.84 -16.21 9.44
N GLY A 157 4.11 -15.43 8.63
CA GLY A 157 2.65 -15.39 8.65
C GLY A 157 2.04 -16.77 8.36
N ALA A 158 2.45 -17.43 7.27
CA ALA A 158 1.98 -18.77 6.92
C ALA A 158 2.27 -19.79 8.04
N ALA A 159 3.50 -19.79 8.58
CA ALA A 159 3.88 -20.67 9.68
C ALA A 159 3.04 -20.42 10.95
N SER A 160 2.70 -19.16 11.23
CA SER A 160 1.88 -18.80 12.39
C SER A 160 0.44 -19.30 12.31
N LEU A 161 -0.08 -19.56 11.11
CA LEU A 161 -1.44 -20.09 10.91
C LEU A 161 -1.55 -21.60 11.23
N VAL A 162 -0.43 -22.33 11.19
CA VAL A 162 -0.37 -23.77 11.51
C VAL A 162 -0.29 -24.00 13.01
N LYS A 163 0.31 -23.06 13.76
CA LYS A 163 0.37 -23.10 15.23
C LYS A 163 -0.99 -22.67 15.80
N LYS A 164 -1.90 -23.62 15.95
CA LYS A 164 -3.09 -23.49 16.81
C LYS A 164 -2.79 -24.02 18.20
#